data_AF-A0A6I2WVW7-F1
#
_entry.id   AF-A0A6I2WVW7-F1
#
_cell.length_a   1.000
_cell.length_b   1.000
_cell.length_c   1.000
_cell.angle_alpha   90.00
_cell.angle_beta   90.00
_cell.angle_gamma   90.00
#
_symmetry.space_group_name_H-M   'P 1'
#
loop_
_entity.id
_entity.type
_entity.pdbx_description
1 polymer ?
#
loop_
_entity_poly.entity_id
_entity_poly.type
_entity_poly.pdbx_seq_one_letter_code
_entity_poly.pdbx_strand_id
1 'polypeptide(L)' 'RLIPGVLGNPESLAEESHNEDGFLEYPNYTKPANWRGIEVPEVLLSGNHGEIAKWRATQAIKRAQENQ' A
#
# COMPACT_ATOMS: atom_id res chain seq x y z
N ARG A 1 -6.04 -17.23 7.84
CA ARG A 1 -4.85 -16.85 8.65
C ARG A 1 -5.18 -16.66 10.15
N LEU A 2 -6.36 -17.08 10.62
CA LEU A 2 -6.88 -16.76 11.95
C LEU A 2 -6.64 -17.92 12.93
N ILE A 3 -5.38 -18.20 13.23
CA ILE A 3 -5.03 -18.97 14.43
C ILE A 3 -4.59 -17.96 15.48
N PRO A 4 -5.26 -17.87 16.65
CA PRO A 4 -4.85 -17.00 17.73
C PRO A 4 -3.38 -17.29 18.12
N GLY A 5 -2.52 -16.26 18.08
CA GLY A 5 -1.11 -16.34 18.47
C GLY A 5 -0.07 -16.43 17.34
N VAL A 6 -0.48 -16.41 16.06
CA VAL A 6 0.45 -16.52 14.91
C VAL A 6 0.70 -15.20 14.19
N LEU A 7 -0.16 -14.20 14.37
CA LEU A 7 -0.01 -12.87 13.77
C LEU A 7 0.61 -11.92 14.80
N GLY A 8 1.65 -11.20 14.38
CA GLY A 8 2.42 -10.27 15.21
C GLY A 8 1.64 -9.01 15.61
N ASN A 9 2.31 -7.84 15.61
CA ASN A 9 1.78 -6.59 16.15
C ASN A 9 0.33 -6.31 15.67
N PRO A 10 -0.67 -6.15 16.57
CA PRO A 10 -2.07 -5.94 16.20
C PRO A 10 -2.31 -4.73 15.29
N GLU A 11 -1.42 -3.74 15.26
CA GLU A 11 -1.50 -2.62 14.31
C GLU A 11 -1.30 -3.06 12.84
N SER A 12 -0.59 -4.17 12.59
CA SER A 12 -0.44 -4.72 11.23
C SER A 12 -1.73 -5.32 10.67
N LEU A 13 -2.73 -5.58 11.52
CA LEU A 13 -4.05 -6.05 11.07
C LEU A 13 -4.93 -4.90 10.57
N ALA A 14 -4.71 -3.68 11.07
CA ALA A 14 -5.47 -2.51 10.64
C ALA A 14 -5.11 -2.08 9.21
N GLU A 15 -3.90 -2.37 8.74
CA GLU A 15 -3.47 -2.15 7.34
C GLU A 15 -3.65 -3.41 6.47
N GLU A 16 -4.42 -4.41 6.92
CA GLU A 16 -4.73 -5.59 6.10
C GLU A 16 -5.95 -5.27 5.21
N SER A 17 -5.74 -5.22 3.90
CA SER A 17 -6.76 -4.96 2.83
C SER A 17 -7.98 -5.89 2.80
N HIS A 18 -8.09 -6.82 3.73
CA HIS A 18 -9.26 -7.69 3.92
C HIS A 18 -10.21 -7.22 5.02
N ASN A 19 -9.83 -6.20 5.83
CA ASN A 19 -10.65 -5.76 6.96
C ASN A 19 -11.57 -4.57 6.66
N GLU A 20 -11.35 -3.84 5.56
CA GLU A 20 -12.25 -2.78 5.10
C GLU A 20 -12.72 -3.08 3.68
N ASP A 21 -14.03 -3.29 3.53
CA ASP A 21 -14.71 -3.43 2.24
C ASP A 21 -14.39 -2.22 1.34
N GLY A 22 -13.48 -2.41 0.36
CA GLY A 22 -13.46 -1.60 -0.85
C GLY A 22 -12.17 -0.86 -1.21
N PHE A 23 -11.08 -0.95 -0.44
CA PHE A 23 -9.81 -0.35 -0.87
C PHE A 23 -8.86 -1.41 -1.42
N LEU A 24 -8.85 -1.53 -2.75
CA LEU A 24 -7.89 -2.35 -3.46
C LEU A 24 -6.46 -1.93 -3.09
N GLU A 25 -5.59 -2.91 -2.81
CA GLU A 25 -4.19 -2.68 -2.43
C GLU A 25 -3.45 -1.75 -3.41
N TYR A 26 -2.86 -0.67 -2.89
CA TYR A 26 -2.02 0.25 -3.65
C TYR A 26 -0.69 -0.42 -4.04
N PRO A 27 0.02 0.07 -5.07
CA PRO A 27 1.30 -0.49 -5.46
C PRO A 27 2.35 -0.27 -4.37
N ASN A 28 3.06 -1.34 -4.03
CA ASN A 28 4.08 -1.36 -3.00
C ASN A 28 5.48 -1.34 -3.63
N TYR A 29 6.35 -0.50 -3.07
CA TYR A 29 7.73 -0.31 -3.52
C TYR A 29 8.70 -0.62 -2.39
N THR A 30 9.85 -1.16 -2.74
CA THR A 30 10.96 -1.41 -1.82
C THR A 30 12.28 -1.14 -2.54
N LYS A 31 13.39 -1.21 -1.81
CA LYS A 31 14.72 -1.01 -2.38
C LYS A 31 15.02 -2.06 -3.47
N PRO A 32 15.75 -1.70 -4.54
CA PRO A 32 16.36 -0.38 -4.83
C PRO A 32 15.38 0.65 -5.43
N ALA A 33 15.76 1.94 -5.44
CA ALA A 33 14.92 3.04 -5.93
C ALA A 33 14.61 3.00 -7.45
N ASN A 34 15.47 2.32 -8.22
CA ASN A 34 15.20 1.97 -9.61
C ASN A 34 15.46 0.48 -9.79
N TRP A 35 14.49 -0.24 -10.33
CA TRP A 35 14.62 -1.65 -10.64
C TRP A 35 14.15 -1.91 -12.07
N ARG A 36 15.08 -2.32 -12.94
CA ARG A 36 14.81 -2.63 -14.36
C ARG A 36 14.10 -1.48 -15.12
N GLY A 37 14.43 -0.24 -14.79
CA GLY A 37 13.81 0.95 -15.40
C GLY A 37 12.46 1.34 -14.77
N ILE A 38 12.01 0.65 -13.72
CA ILE A 38 10.86 1.04 -12.90
C ILE A 38 11.38 1.86 -11.73
N GLU A 39 10.98 3.12 -11.67
CA GLU A 39 11.37 4.05 -10.61
C GLU A 39 10.33 4.09 -9.49
N VAL A 40 10.82 4.24 -8.26
CA VAL A 40 9.96 4.54 -7.11
C VAL A 40 9.42 5.96 -7.27
N PRO A 41 8.09 6.18 -7.19
CA PRO A 41 7.52 7.51 -7.23
C PRO A 41 8.16 8.46 -6.21
N GLU A 42 8.53 9.67 -6.63
CA GLU A 42 9.24 10.63 -5.78
C GLU A 42 8.49 10.96 -4.48
N VAL A 43 7.16 10.96 -4.52
CA VAL A 43 6.31 11.14 -3.33
C VAL A 43 6.60 10.11 -2.23
N LEU A 44 6.92 8.86 -2.61
CA LEU A 44 7.29 7.80 -1.67
C LEU A 44 8.71 7.95 -1.11
N LEU A 45 9.54 8.78 -1.75
CA LEU A 45 10.90 9.11 -1.29
C LEU A 45 10.93 10.41 -0.46
N SER A 46 9.82 11.17 -0.43
CA SER A 46 9.75 12.51 0.16
C SER A 46 9.74 12.55 1.70
N GLY A 47 9.37 11.45 2.35
CA GLY A 47 9.10 11.42 3.80
C GLY A 47 7.84 12.20 4.23
N ASN A 48 7.08 12.78 3.28
CA ASN A 48 5.86 13.49 3.58
C ASN A 48 4.69 12.50 3.73
N HIS A 49 4.41 12.11 4.98
CA HIS A 49 3.36 11.15 5.30
C HIS A 49 1.96 11.54 4.76
N GLY A 50 1.63 12.82 4.75
CA GLY A 50 0.33 13.31 4.24
C GLY A 50 0.20 13.13 2.73
N GLU A 51 1.24 13.47 1.97
CA GLU A 51 1.26 13.30 0.51
C GLU A 51 1.35 11.82 0.12
N ILE A 52 2.08 11.01 0.90
CA ILE A 52 2.14 9.55 0.71
C ILE A 52 0.75 8.93 0.91
N ALA A 53 0.02 9.31 1.95
CA ALA A 53 -1.33 8.79 2.22
C ALA A 53 -2.31 9.16 1.10
N LYS A 54 -2.29 10.41 0.63
CA LYS A 54 -3.10 10.86 -0.52
C LYS A 54 -2.78 10.05 -1.77
N TRP A 55 -1.49 9.89 -2.08
CA TRP A 55 -1.05 9.12 -3.25
C TRP A 55 -1.51 7.66 -3.18
N ARG A 56 -1.37 6.99 -2.01
CA ARG A 56 -1.82 5.61 -1.80
C ARG A 56 -3.32 5.47 -2.05
N ALA A 57 -4.14 6.37 -1.52
CA ALA A 57 -5.58 6.39 -1.74
C ALA A 57 -5.93 6.57 -3.23
N THR A 58 -5.26 7.50 -3.93
CA THR A 58 -5.46 7.69 -5.37
C THR A 58 -5.08 6.44 -6.18
N GLN A 59 -3.98 5.76 -5.85
CA GLN A 59 -3.57 4.56 -6.56
C GLN A 59 -4.53 3.38 -6.30
N ALA A 60 -5.05 3.23 -5.09
CA ALA A 60 -6.05 2.22 -4.77
C ALA A 60 -7.31 2.38 -5.65
N ILE A 61 -7.82 3.62 -5.77
CA ILE A 61 -8.97 3.95 -6.62
C ILE A 61 -8.66 3.66 -8.10
N LYS A 62 -7.51 4.12 -8.59
CA LYS A 62 -7.09 3.88 -9.98
C LYS A 62 -7.06 2.39 -10.31
N ARG A 63 -6.45 1.59 -9.43
CA ARG A 63 -6.33 0.14 -9.62
C ARG A 63 -7.70 -0.53 -9.56
N ALA A 64 -8.62 -0.03 -8.73
CA ALA A 64 -9.99 -0.53 -8.68
C ALA A 64 -10.74 -0.27 -10.00
N GLN A 65 -10.52 0.89 -10.63
CA GLN A 65 -11.09 1.23 -11.94
C GLN A 65 -10.47 0.42 -13.09
N GLU A 66 -9.16 0.17 -13.06
CA GLU A 66 -8.45 -0.61 -14.09
C GLU A 66 -8.81 -2.10 -14.10
N ASN A 67 -9.31 -2.63 -12.98
CA ASN A 67 -9.70 -4.03 -12.82
C ASN A 67 -11.21 -4.30 -13.03
N GLN A 68 -12.00 -3.27 -13.39
CA GLN A 68 -13.39 -3.43 -13.83
C GLN A 68 -13.46 -3.76 -15.32
#